data_AF-A0A142XP92-F1
#
_entry.id   AF-A0A142XP92-F1
#
_cell.length_a   1.000
_cell.length_b   1.000
_cell.length_c   1.000
_cell.angle_alpha   90.00
_cell.angle_beta   90.00
_cell.angle_gamma   90.00
#
_symmetry.space_group_name_H-M   'P 1'
#
loop_
_entity.id
_entity.type
_entity.pdbx_description
1 polymer ?
#
loop_
_entity_poly.entity_id
_entity_poly.type
_entity_poly.pdbx_seq_one_letter_code
_entity_poly.pdbx_strand_id
1 'polypeptide(L)'
;MAKTKATQPKIPAARTEWDDFLDGARGVSDSAKLAKALTMLRGEKFQLYADVQPEFVCGVVRSQSSGSRVYACRLANDGKYSCCTQNLIQCVVSRGSPCKHLLVLVVGLVKAGHLAPATALEWLRGARKKGLTADGYKPDKDVVTATFLKYKGMEAGEIDWRPTDTIPEDFYSA
;
A
#
# COMPACT_ATOMS: atom_id res chain seq x y z
N MET A 1 -52.01 4.56 -28.41
CA MET A 1 -50.86 5.49 -28.43
C MET A 1 -49.99 5.21 -27.21
N ALA A 2 -48.84 4.55 -27.38
CA ALA A 2 -47.92 4.24 -26.30
C ALA A 2 -46.93 5.39 -26.12
N LYS A 3 -46.87 5.99 -24.92
CA LYS A 3 -45.91 7.04 -24.58
C LYS A 3 -44.59 6.40 -24.16
N THR A 4 -43.57 6.53 -25.00
CA THR A 4 -42.19 6.11 -24.71
C THR A 4 -41.63 7.01 -23.61
N LYS A 5 -41.30 6.43 -22.46
CA LYS A 5 -40.65 7.13 -21.34
C LYS A 5 -39.20 7.39 -21.74
N ALA A 6 -38.85 8.64 -21.98
CA ALA A 6 -37.48 9.04 -22.27
C ALA A 6 -36.59 8.79 -21.04
N THR A 7 -35.65 7.86 -21.16
CA THR A 7 -34.61 7.62 -20.15
C THR A 7 -33.65 8.82 -20.19
N GLN A 8 -33.64 9.61 -19.11
CA GLN A 8 -32.67 10.70 -18.99
C GLN A 8 -31.23 10.14 -19.03
N PRO A 9 -30.30 10.79 -19.75
CA PRO A 9 -28.91 10.39 -19.75
C PRO A 9 -28.32 10.59 -18.34
N LYS A 10 -27.79 9.50 -17.78
CA LYS A 10 -27.10 9.51 -16.49
C LYS A 10 -25.78 10.27 -16.67
N ILE A 11 -25.72 11.51 -16.20
CA ILE A 11 -24.48 12.29 -16.17
C ILE A 11 -23.47 11.48 -15.33
N PRO A 12 -22.30 11.10 -15.86
CA PRO A 12 -21.29 10.40 -15.07
C PRO A 12 -20.90 11.27 -13.86
N ALA A 13 -20.83 10.67 -12.67
CA ALA A 13 -20.35 11.37 -11.49
C ALA A 13 -18.94 11.95 -11.76
N ALA A 14 -18.67 13.13 -11.20
CA ALA A 14 -17.34 13.73 -11.29
C ALA A 14 -16.30 12.78 -10.69
N ARG A 15 -15.16 12.61 -11.38
CA ARG A 15 -14.04 11.79 -10.90
C ARG A 15 -13.47 12.39 -9.61
N THR A 16 -13.11 11.52 -8.68
CA THR A 16 -12.46 11.90 -7.42
C THR A 16 -10.94 11.80 -7.51
N GLU A 17 -10.20 12.47 -6.62
CA GLU A 17 -8.74 12.30 -6.51
C GLU A 17 -8.33 10.84 -6.27
N TRP A 18 -9.21 10.08 -5.62
CA TRP A 18 -9.04 8.64 -5.42
C TRP A 18 -9.12 7.84 -6.72
N ASP A 19 -10.07 8.18 -7.60
CA ASP A 19 -10.20 7.52 -8.90
C ASP A 19 -8.98 7.81 -9.79
N ASP A 20 -8.51 9.06 -9.76
CA ASP A 20 -7.30 9.49 -10.48
C ASP A 20 -6.05 8.81 -9.92
N PHE A 21 -5.96 8.66 -8.60
CA PHE A 21 -4.90 7.89 -7.96
C PHE A 21 -4.89 6.44 -8.42
N LEU A 22 -6.03 5.75 -8.34
CA LEU A 22 -6.10 4.33 -8.68
C LEU A 22 -5.76 4.07 -10.15
N ASP A 23 -6.25 4.91 -11.07
CA ASP A 23 -5.90 4.82 -12.49
C ASP A 23 -4.40 5.06 -12.70
N GLY A 24 -3.84 6.07 -12.04
CA GLY A 24 -2.39 6.31 -12.04
C GLY A 24 -1.61 5.11 -11.51
N ALA A 25 -2.05 4.52 -10.39
CA ALA A 25 -1.39 3.40 -9.72
C ALA A 25 -1.39 2.15 -10.61
N ARG A 26 -2.47 1.91 -11.37
CA ARG A 26 -2.54 0.85 -12.39
C ARG A 26 -1.52 1.06 -13.50
N GLY A 27 -1.21 2.31 -13.87
CA GLY A 27 -0.21 2.66 -14.88
C GLY A 27 1.25 2.57 -14.40
N VAL A 28 1.51 2.72 -13.10
CA VAL A 28 2.88 2.75 -12.54
C VAL A 28 3.26 1.54 -11.69
N SER A 29 2.33 0.59 -11.49
CA SER A 29 2.56 -0.62 -10.71
C SER A 29 2.42 -1.89 -11.55
N ASP A 30 2.85 -3.02 -10.99
CA ASP A 30 2.53 -4.31 -11.58
C ASP A 30 1.03 -4.62 -11.42
N SER A 31 0.31 -4.80 -12.53
CA SER A 31 -1.15 -4.97 -12.51
C SER A 31 -1.60 -6.17 -11.68
N ALA A 32 -0.88 -7.30 -11.75
CA ALA A 32 -1.21 -8.50 -10.99
C ALA A 32 -0.94 -8.32 -9.48
N LYS A 33 0.12 -7.59 -9.10
CA LYS A 33 0.41 -7.29 -7.68
C LYS A 33 -0.56 -6.27 -7.11
N LEU A 34 -0.94 -5.25 -7.88
CA LEU A 34 -1.94 -4.26 -7.47
C LEU A 34 -3.33 -4.89 -7.33
N ALA A 35 -3.76 -5.71 -8.30
CA ALA A 35 -5.02 -6.45 -8.21
C ALA A 35 -5.07 -7.31 -6.95
N LYS A 36 -3.98 -8.01 -6.61
CA LYS A 36 -3.87 -8.78 -5.36
C LYS A 36 -3.96 -7.88 -4.12
N ALA A 37 -3.31 -6.72 -4.11
CA ALA A 37 -3.39 -5.77 -3.00
C ALA A 37 -4.82 -5.25 -2.80
N LEU A 38 -5.53 -4.91 -3.87
CA LEU A 38 -6.93 -4.50 -3.82
C LEU A 38 -7.84 -5.63 -3.35
N THR A 39 -7.62 -6.87 -3.80
CA THR A 39 -8.33 -8.05 -3.26
C THR A 39 -8.09 -8.22 -1.76
N MET A 40 -6.87 -8.00 -1.29
CA MET A 40 -6.57 -8.04 0.14
C MET A 40 -7.37 -6.97 0.89
N LEU A 41 -7.26 -5.70 0.46
CA LEU A 41 -7.95 -4.56 1.09
C LEU A 41 -9.48 -4.69 1.10
N ARG A 42 -10.07 -5.33 0.08
CA ARG A 42 -11.51 -5.65 0.04
C ARG A 42 -11.92 -6.82 0.92
N GLY A 43 -10.98 -7.72 1.25
CA GLY A 43 -11.27 -8.95 1.95
C GLY A 43 -11.35 -8.80 3.47
N GLU A 44 -10.58 -7.86 4.04
CA GLU A 44 -10.55 -7.64 5.48
C GLU A 44 -10.07 -6.22 5.86
N LYS A 45 -10.37 -5.83 7.10
CA LYS A 45 -9.81 -4.62 7.72
C LYS A 45 -8.33 -4.83 8.05
N PHE A 46 -7.48 -3.90 7.62
CA PHE A 46 -6.08 -3.83 8.01
C PHE A 46 -5.85 -2.77 9.06
N GLN A 47 -4.97 -3.08 10.01
CA GLN A 47 -4.34 -2.12 10.91
C GLN A 47 -2.96 -1.79 10.36
N LEU A 48 -2.84 -0.69 9.64
CA LEU A 48 -1.61 -0.23 9.02
C LEU A 48 -0.83 0.63 10.02
N TYR A 49 0.15 0.04 10.68
CA TYR A 49 1.12 0.78 11.48
C TYR A 49 2.14 1.40 10.53
N ALA A 50 2.17 2.71 10.41
CA ALA A 50 3.00 3.38 9.42
C ALA A 50 3.67 4.63 10.01
N ASP A 51 4.86 4.93 9.48
CA ASP A 51 5.54 6.20 9.61
C ASP A 51 5.66 6.80 8.21
N VAL A 52 4.99 7.93 8.00
CA VAL A 52 5.06 8.70 6.76
C VAL A 52 6.02 9.85 7.02
N GLN A 53 7.17 9.82 6.34
CA GLN A 53 8.20 10.84 6.39
C GLN A 53 8.30 11.55 5.03
N PRO A 54 8.91 12.74 4.95
CA PRO A 54 9.07 13.45 3.68
C PRO A 54 9.80 12.65 2.60
N GLU A 55 10.70 11.75 3.00
CA GLU A 55 11.60 11.03 2.09
C GLU A 55 11.18 9.57 1.86
N PHE A 56 10.41 9.00 2.78
CA PHE A 56 9.96 7.62 2.69
C PHE A 56 8.71 7.36 3.52
N VAL A 57 8.02 6.29 3.19
CA VAL A 57 7.05 5.65 4.06
C VAL A 57 7.57 4.29 4.45
N CYS A 58 7.45 3.94 5.73
CA CYS A 58 7.61 2.56 6.19
C CYS A 58 6.45 2.15 7.08
N GLY A 59 6.22 0.85 7.19
CA GLY A 59 5.12 0.35 8.01
C GLY A 59 5.00 -1.15 8.03
N VAL A 60 4.06 -1.64 8.83
CA VAL A 60 3.76 -3.06 9.02
C VAL A 60 2.42 -3.41 8.42
N VAL A 61 2.39 -4.50 7.66
CA VAL A 61 1.17 -5.11 7.10
C VAL A 61 1.08 -6.55 7.61
N ARG A 62 -0.05 -6.89 8.27
CA ARG A 62 -0.32 -8.26 8.72
C ARG A 62 -0.59 -9.20 7.53
N SER A 63 -0.25 -10.47 7.69
CA SER A 63 -0.54 -11.51 6.69
C SER A 63 -1.97 -12.04 6.87
N GLN A 64 -2.74 -12.13 5.78
CA GLN A 64 -4.10 -12.73 5.84
C GLN A 64 -4.07 -14.22 6.16
N SER A 65 -3.00 -14.92 5.73
CA SER A 65 -2.90 -16.38 5.86
C SER A 65 -2.21 -16.82 7.16
N SER A 66 -1.80 -15.88 8.03
CA SER A 66 -1.11 -16.20 9.28
C SER A 66 -1.20 -15.03 10.26
N GLY A 67 -1.93 -15.22 11.35
CA GLY A 67 -2.13 -14.18 12.38
C GLY A 67 -0.84 -13.71 13.08
N SER A 68 0.22 -14.53 13.04
CA SER A 68 1.52 -14.20 13.64
C SER A 68 2.53 -13.62 12.64
N ARG A 69 2.26 -13.67 11.33
CA ARG A 69 3.19 -13.17 10.32
C ARG A 69 2.87 -11.74 9.96
N VAL A 70 3.88 -10.88 10.00
CA VAL A 70 3.79 -9.49 9.56
C VAL A 70 4.92 -9.15 8.59
N TYR A 71 4.68 -8.16 7.75
CA TYR A 71 5.63 -7.67 6.76
C TYR A 71 5.96 -6.21 7.04
N ALA A 72 7.23 -5.91 7.26
CA ALA A 72 7.72 -4.54 7.23
C ALA A 72 7.92 -4.13 5.76
N CYS A 73 7.32 -3.02 5.37
CA CYS A 73 7.33 -2.49 4.02
C CYS A 73 7.94 -1.08 4.04
N ARG A 74 8.69 -0.72 3.01
CA ARG A 74 9.25 0.62 2.80
C ARG A 74 9.12 1.02 1.34
N LEU A 75 8.79 2.27 1.09
CA LEU A 75 8.90 2.93 -0.21
C LEU A 75 9.51 4.32 -0.01
N ALA A 76 10.55 4.65 -0.76
CA ALA A 76 11.22 5.94 -0.68
C ALA A 76 11.13 6.74 -1.98
N ASN A 77 11.33 8.05 -1.86
CA ASN A 77 11.32 8.99 -2.97
C ASN A 77 12.40 8.73 -4.03
N ASP A 78 13.50 8.05 -3.66
CA ASP A 78 14.57 7.64 -4.57
C ASP A 78 14.24 6.35 -5.38
N GLY A 79 13.02 5.86 -5.25
CA GLY A 79 12.52 4.63 -5.87
C GLY A 79 13.01 3.34 -5.21
N LYS A 80 13.77 3.39 -4.11
CA LYS A 80 14.09 2.18 -3.36
C LYS A 80 12.86 1.73 -2.58
N TYR A 81 12.68 0.41 -2.54
CA TYR A 81 11.62 -0.20 -1.77
C TYR A 81 12.12 -1.43 -1.02
N SER A 82 11.39 -1.84 0.01
CA SER A 82 11.68 -3.04 0.79
C SER A 82 10.38 -3.70 1.23
N CYS A 83 10.39 -5.02 1.28
CA CYS A 83 9.37 -5.78 1.99
C CYS A 83 9.99 -7.09 2.48
N CYS A 84 9.92 -7.35 3.77
CA CYS A 84 10.43 -8.58 4.39
C CYS A 84 9.56 -9.02 5.56
N THR A 85 9.70 -10.29 5.93
CA THR A 85 9.10 -10.85 7.16
C THR A 85 9.93 -10.47 8.38
N GLN A 86 9.44 -10.81 9.58
CA GLN A 86 10.13 -10.51 10.85
C GLN A 86 11.54 -11.11 10.97
N ASN A 87 11.83 -12.18 10.22
CA ASN A 87 13.16 -12.78 10.15
C ASN A 87 14.07 -12.12 9.09
N LEU A 88 13.70 -10.92 8.62
CA LEU A 88 14.38 -10.16 7.56
C LEU A 88 14.47 -10.89 6.21
N ILE A 89 13.68 -11.95 6.04
CA ILE A 89 13.57 -12.67 4.76
C ILE A 89 12.71 -11.82 3.84
N GLN A 90 13.32 -11.37 2.73
CA GLN A 90 12.66 -10.59 1.70
C GLN A 90 11.42 -11.30 1.16
N CYS A 91 10.35 -10.54 0.92
CA CYS A 91 9.20 -11.04 0.20
C CYS A 91 9.60 -11.39 -1.23
N VAL A 92 9.46 -12.65 -1.62
CA VAL A 92 9.85 -13.13 -2.96
C VAL A 92 9.13 -12.39 -4.10
N VAL A 93 7.93 -11.87 -3.84
CA VAL A 93 7.12 -11.11 -4.81
C VAL A 93 7.62 -9.67 -4.98
N SER A 94 8.57 -9.21 -4.15
CA SER A 94 9.17 -7.89 -4.27
C SER A 94 10.27 -7.82 -5.33
N ARG A 95 10.65 -8.92 -5.99
CA ARG A 95 11.65 -8.84 -7.06
C ARG A 95 11.10 -8.05 -8.26
N GLY A 96 11.85 -7.05 -8.71
CA GLY A 96 11.56 -6.25 -9.91
C GLY A 96 10.47 -5.18 -9.76
N SER A 97 9.70 -5.16 -8.68
CA SER A 97 8.69 -4.11 -8.39
C SER A 97 8.07 -4.28 -7.00
N PRO A 98 7.46 -3.21 -6.44
CA PRO A 98 6.65 -3.27 -5.22
C PRO A 98 5.74 -4.51 -5.14
N CYS A 99 5.85 -5.25 -4.04
CA CYS A 99 4.99 -6.42 -3.81
C CYS A 99 3.58 -6.02 -3.36
N LYS A 100 2.66 -6.98 -3.35
CA LYS A 100 1.28 -6.74 -2.88
C LYS A 100 1.20 -6.15 -1.46
N HIS A 101 2.07 -6.55 -0.52
CA HIS A 101 2.04 -6.01 0.85
C HIS A 101 2.42 -4.53 0.89
N LEU A 102 3.44 -4.14 0.12
CA LEU A 102 3.81 -2.74 0.01
C LEU A 102 2.70 -1.92 -0.67
N LEU A 103 2.04 -2.49 -1.68
CA LEU A 103 0.90 -1.84 -2.31
C LEU A 103 -0.31 -1.74 -1.37
N VAL A 104 -0.57 -2.72 -0.51
CA VAL A 104 -1.58 -2.62 0.56
C VAL A 104 -1.28 -1.44 1.48
N LEU A 105 -0.03 -1.30 1.93
CA LEU A 105 0.39 -0.17 2.77
C LEU A 105 0.14 1.17 2.05
N VAL A 106 0.68 1.33 0.84
CA VAL A 106 0.62 2.62 0.11
C VAL A 106 -0.80 2.98 -0.26
N VAL A 107 -1.56 2.05 -0.85
CA VAL A 107 -2.94 2.30 -1.28
C VAL A 107 -3.85 2.55 -0.09
N GLY A 108 -3.67 1.82 1.01
CA GLY A 108 -4.42 2.05 2.25
C GLY A 108 -4.14 3.42 2.86
N LEU A 109 -2.87 3.84 2.93
CA LEU A 109 -2.50 5.17 3.46
C LEU A 109 -3.00 6.31 2.58
N VAL A 110 -3.01 6.14 1.25
CA VAL A 110 -3.61 7.12 0.34
C VAL A 110 -5.11 7.22 0.56
N LYS A 111 -5.81 6.08 0.66
CA LYS A 111 -7.26 6.08 0.88
C LYS A 111 -7.64 6.73 2.21
N ALA A 112 -6.83 6.52 3.25
CA ALA A 112 -7.01 7.12 4.56
C ALA A 112 -6.52 8.57 4.67
N GLY A 113 -5.97 9.16 3.60
CA GLY A 113 -5.49 10.55 3.59
C GLY A 113 -4.17 10.79 4.32
N HIS A 114 -3.44 9.74 4.69
CA HIS A 114 -2.15 9.84 5.38
C HIS A 114 -0.94 9.93 4.43
N LEU A 115 -1.12 9.58 3.16
CA LEU A 115 -0.13 9.77 2.11
C LEU A 115 -0.78 10.46 0.90
N ALA A 116 -0.20 11.56 0.44
CA ALA A 116 -0.76 12.29 -0.70
C ALA A 116 -0.74 11.43 -1.99
N PRO A 117 -1.84 11.40 -2.77
CA PRO A 117 -1.91 10.64 -4.01
C PRO A 117 -0.75 10.89 -4.99
N ALA A 118 -0.41 12.17 -5.21
CA ALA A 118 0.66 12.56 -6.14
C ALA A 118 2.03 12.01 -5.71
N THR A 119 2.35 12.14 -4.41
CA THR A 119 3.58 11.61 -3.82
C THR A 119 3.66 10.09 -3.95
N ALA A 120 2.58 9.39 -3.62
CA ALA A 120 2.51 7.94 -3.75
C ALA A 120 2.75 7.48 -5.21
N LEU A 121 2.10 8.15 -6.18
CA LEU A 121 2.28 7.85 -7.60
C LEU A 121 3.71 8.09 -8.08
N GLU A 122 4.31 9.19 -7.68
CA GLU A 122 5.70 9.51 -8.01
C GLU A 122 6.65 8.43 -7.49
N TRP A 123 6.51 8.06 -6.21
CA TRP A 123 7.39 7.07 -5.59
C TRP A 123 7.19 5.67 -6.17
N LEU A 124 5.94 5.27 -6.45
CA LEU A 124 5.64 4.00 -7.11
C LEU A 124 6.23 3.95 -8.52
N ARG A 125 6.15 5.05 -9.28
CA ARG A 125 6.78 5.18 -10.61
C ARG A 125 8.29 5.05 -10.50
N GLY A 126 8.92 5.72 -9.54
CA GLY A 126 10.35 5.58 -9.24
C GLY A 126 10.74 4.14 -8.93
N ALA A 127 9.96 3.46 -8.08
CA ALA A 127 10.19 2.07 -7.71
C ALA A 127 10.04 1.09 -8.88
N ARG A 128 9.03 1.29 -9.74
CA ARG A 128 8.84 0.47 -10.94
C ARG A 128 9.97 0.67 -11.94
N LYS A 129 10.41 1.91 -12.16
CA LYS A 129 11.53 2.24 -13.07
C LYS A 129 12.85 1.65 -12.57
N LYS A 130 13.10 1.75 -11.26
CA LYS A 130 14.34 1.24 -10.65
C LYS A 130 14.36 -0.28 -10.64
N GLY A 131 13.26 -0.92 -10.28
CA GLY A 131 13.13 -2.39 -10.21
C GLY A 131 13.96 -3.05 -9.09
N LEU A 132 14.80 -2.29 -8.39
CA LEU A 132 15.69 -2.78 -7.33
C LEU A 132 15.10 -2.50 -5.96
N THR A 133 15.28 -3.43 -5.02
CA THR A 133 15.07 -3.14 -3.61
C THR A 133 16.20 -2.26 -3.07
N ALA A 134 16.13 -1.85 -1.80
CA ALA A 134 17.00 -0.80 -1.25
C ALA A 134 18.51 -1.03 -1.42
N ASP A 135 18.97 -2.28 -1.31
CA ASP A 135 20.37 -2.68 -1.49
C ASP A 135 20.53 -3.58 -2.72
N GLY A 136 20.04 -3.12 -3.87
CA GLY A 136 20.13 -3.81 -5.17
C GLY A 136 19.14 -4.99 -5.31
N TYR A 137 19.16 -5.92 -4.37
CA TYR A 137 18.22 -7.05 -4.30
C TYR A 137 17.85 -7.45 -2.87
N LYS A 138 18.32 -6.71 -1.85
CA LYS A 138 17.99 -6.95 -0.45
C LYS A 138 17.13 -5.82 0.13
N PRO A 139 16.33 -6.09 1.18
CA PRO A 139 15.63 -5.05 1.92
C PRO A 139 16.64 -4.14 2.65
N ASP A 140 16.21 -2.91 2.93
CA ASP A 140 16.88 -1.98 3.83
C ASP A 140 16.79 -2.53 5.25
N LYS A 141 17.82 -3.27 5.68
CA LYS A 141 17.78 -4.00 6.95
C LYS A 141 17.64 -3.07 8.14
N ASP A 142 18.24 -1.88 8.09
CA ASP A 142 18.22 -0.96 9.22
C ASP A 142 16.82 -0.40 9.39
N VAL A 143 16.21 0.12 8.31
CA VAL A 143 14.86 0.69 8.38
C VAL A 143 13.81 -0.37 8.72
N VAL A 144 13.87 -1.56 8.10
CA VAL A 144 12.86 -2.60 8.37
C VAL A 144 13.05 -3.22 9.77
N THR A 145 14.28 -3.33 10.28
CA THR A 145 14.53 -3.78 11.66
C THR A 145 14.01 -2.75 12.66
N ALA A 146 14.29 -1.47 12.46
CA ALA A 146 13.74 -0.40 13.31
C ALA A 146 12.21 -0.42 13.30
N THR A 147 11.59 -0.65 12.13
CA THR A 147 10.14 -0.78 11.99
C THR A 147 9.60 -1.96 12.81
N PHE A 148 10.27 -3.13 12.78
CA PHE A 148 9.86 -4.29 13.58
C PHE A 148 10.06 -4.08 15.08
N LEU A 149 11.16 -3.45 15.50
CA LEU A 149 11.40 -3.11 16.91
C LEU A 149 10.31 -2.16 17.42
N LYS A 150 9.95 -1.13 16.64
CA LYS A 150 8.86 -0.22 16.97
C LYS A 150 7.52 -0.96 17.08
N TYR A 151 7.23 -1.83 16.11
CA TYR A 151 6.02 -2.65 16.13
C TYR A 151 5.96 -3.58 17.36
N LYS A 152 7.09 -4.18 17.75
CA LYS A 152 7.17 -5.03 18.94
C LYS A 152 7.03 -4.25 20.23
N GLY A 153 7.63 -3.06 20.33
CA GLY A 153 7.40 -2.16 21.45
C GLY A 153 5.92 -1.75 21.56
N MET A 154 5.24 -1.53 20.43
CA MET A 154 3.80 -1.30 20.43
C MET A 154 3.01 -2.53 20.91
N GLU A 155 3.31 -3.73 20.40
CA GLU A 155 2.66 -4.97 20.88
C GLU A 155 2.89 -5.22 22.37
N ALA A 156 4.03 -4.78 22.92
CA ALA A 156 4.37 -4.87 24.33
C ALA A 156 3.76 -3.74 25.21
N GLY A 157 3.12 -2.74 24.59
CA GLY A 157 2.60 -1.56 25.29
C GLY A 157 3.68 -0.55 25.72
N GLU A 158 4.90 -0.69 25.20
CA GLU A 158 6.05 0.19 25.47
C GLU A 158 6.04 1.44 24.58
N ILE A 159 5.38 1.37 23.41
CA ILE A 159 5.30 2.45 22.42
C ILE A 159 3.83 2.71 22.05
N ASP A 160 3.35 3.93 22.22
CA ASP A 160 2.06 4.36 21.65
C ASP A 160 2.23 4.63 20.15
N TRP A 161 2.05 3.60 19.33
CA TRP A 161 2.01 3.72 17.87
C TRP A 161 0.65 3.25 17.38
N ARG A 162 -0.19 4.18 16.95
CA ARG A 162 -1.58 3.87 16.56
C ARG A 162 -1.66 3.49 15.08
N PRO A 163 -2.41 2.44 14.73
CA PRO A 163 -2.58 2.07 13.34
C PRO A 163 -3.56 2.99 12.63
N THR A 164 -3.39 3.11 11.31
CA THR A 164 -4.45 3.52 10.40
C THR A 164 -5.30 2.31 10.06
N ASP A 165 -6.61 2.42 10.27
CA ASP A 165 -7.56 1.37 9.93
C ASP A 165 -8.03 1.49 8.47
N THR A 166 -7.97 0.41 7.71
CA THR A 166 -8.61 0.33 6.39
C THR A 166 -10.02 -0.23 6.51
N ILE A 167 -10.97 0.31 5.74
CA ILE A 167 -12.34 -0.18 5.69
C ILE A 167 -12.53 -0.91 4.35
N PRO A 168 -12.90 -2.21 4.31
CA PRO A 168 -13.00 -2.95 3.05
C PRO A 168 -13.88 -2.30 1.97
N GLU A 169 -15.00 -1.71 2.40
CA GLU A 169 -16.00 -1.07 1.57
C GLU A 169 -15.42 0.10 0.76
N ASP A 170 -14.40 0.77 1.29
CA ASP A 170 -13.69 1.87 0.64
C ASP A 170 -12.99 1.45 -0.66
N PHE A 171 -12.79 0.14 -0.86
CA PHE A 171 -12.09 -0.44 -1.99
C PHE A 171 -13.02 -1.22 -2.94
N TYR A 172 -14.34 -1.25 -2.70
CA TYR A 172 -15.28 -1.96 -3.58
C TYR A 172 -15.45 -1.30 -4.95
N SER A 173 -15.25 0.01 -5.04
CA SER A 173 -15.25 0.75 -6.32
C SER A 173 -13.88 0.79 -7.00
N ALA A 174 -12.88 0.08 -6.47
CA ALA A 174 -11.50 0.06 -6.95
C ALA A 174 -11.17 -1.08 -7.95
#